data_AF-A0A3S1J9Y0-F1
#
_entry.id   AF-A0A3S1J9Y0-F1
#
_cell.length_a   1.000
_cell.length_b   1.000
_cell.length_c   1.000
_cell.angle_alpha   90.00
_cell.angle_beta   90.00
_cell.angle_gamma   90.00
#
_symmetry.space_group_name_H-M   'P 1'
#
loop_
_entity.id
_entity.type
_entity.pdbx_description
1 polymer ?
#
loop_
_entity_poly.entity_id
_entity_poly.type
_entity_poly.pdbx_seq_one_letter_code
_entity_poly.pdbx_strand_id
1 'polypeptide(L)'
;MASYSSRVRTDIARWLQVGLIDASTADALTRDVEANERKSLSFGSILAMIAALLFGAAVLIFVAANWQAIPRLARVAALFAIIFAGYVGGAVLKTRDHAAMGEALWIVAAAAFGGSIALIGQMYHLSGDEASALITWGAGTALAAVALRSNPLTVAAVGIADAWLFLKGFDYFSRAEFPHLFVVMASVLFAISFWSRSQAARHLIILSVIFYLVLLFTEYETLQVAVPLVVVSVLLFSAAIFAA
;
A
#
# COMPACT_ATOMS: atom_id res chain seq x y z
N MET A 1 2.40 26.47 0.97
CA MET A 1 1.18 26.83 0.19
C MET A 1 -0.03 26.44 1.02
N ALA A 2 -0.96 27.37 1.25
CA ALA A 2 -2.14 27.10 2.08
C ALA A 2 -3.07 26.06 1.41
N SER A 3 -3.60 25.12 2.19
CA SER A 3 -4.57 24.12 1.73
C SER A 3 -5.79 24.78 1.09
N TYR A 4 -6.41 24.14 0.10
CA TYR A 4 -7.67 24.61 -0.50
C TYR A 4 -8.75 24.86 0.57
N SER A 5 -8.87 23.98 1.57
CA SER A 5 -9.79 24.13 2.70
C SER A 5 -9.55 25.40 3.52
N SER A 6 -8.28 25.75 3.75
CA SER A 6 -7.89 26.96 4.48
C SER A 6 -8.26 28.23 3.70
N ARG A 7 -8.13 28.20 2.36
CA ARG A 7 -8.55 29.31 1.50
C ARG A 7 -10.07 29.49 1.53
N VAL A 8 -10.81 28.40 1.34
CA VAL A 8 -12.28 28.41 1.39
C VAL A 8 -12.80 28.88 2.75
N ARG A 9 -12.18 28.46 3.87
CA ARG A 9 -12.56 28.94 5.21
C ARG A 9 -12.34 30.45 5.38
N THR A 10 -11.27 30.97 4.79
CA THR A 10 -10.99 32.41 4.76
C THR A 10 -12.04 33.16 3.94
N ASP A 11 -12.45 32.59 2.80
CA ASP A 11 -13.49 33.17 1.94
C ASP A 11 -14.87 33.16 2.62
N ILE A 12 -15.23 32.08 3.32
CA ILE A 12 -16.49 32.01 4.10
C ILE A 12 -16.52 33.10 5.18
N ALA A 13 -15.42 33.28 5.92
CA ALA A 13 -15.33 34.32 6.95
C ALA A 13 -15.46 35.73 6.34
N ARG A 14 -14.85 35.95 5.17
CA ARG A 14 -14.99 37.21 4.42
C ARG A 14 -16.43 37.42 3.94
N TRP A 15 -17.11 36.40 3.43
CA TRP A 15 -18.50 36.51 2.97
C TRP A 15 -19.46 36.82 4.12
N LEU A 16 -19.23 36.26 5.31
CA LEU A 16 -19.98 36.60 6.52
C LEU A 16 -19.75 38.07 6.91
N GLN A 17 -18.51 38.54 6.91
CA GLN A 17 -18.18 39.94 7.25
C GLN A 17 -18.79 40.95 6.28
N VAL A 18 -18.86 40.62 4.99
CA VAL A 18 -19.44 41.48 3.95
C VAL A 18 -20.97 41.32 3.86
N GLY A 19 -21.57 40.42 4.65
CA GLY A 19 -23.01 40.20 4.70
C GLY A 19 -23.58 39.48 3.48
N LEU A 20 -22.75 38.77 2.71
CA LEU A 20 -23.17 37.94 1.57
C LEU A 20 -23.91 36.67 2.02
N ILE A 21 -23.61 36.18 3.23
CA ILE A 21 -24.22 35.01 3.85
C ILE A 21 -24.52 35.29 5.32
N ASP A 22 -25.52 34.62 5.87
CA ASP A 22 -25.87 34.68 7.29
C ASP A 22 -24.98 33.73 8.14
N ALA A 23 -25.00 33.92 9.46
CA ALA A 23 -24.19 33.13 10.38
C ALA A 23 -24.51 31.63 10.35
N SER A 24 -25.78 31.25 10.14
CA SER A 24 -26.18 29.84 10.11
C SER A 24 -25.70 29.15 8.82
N THR A 25 -25.73 29.85 7.69
CA THR A 25 -25.17 29.38 6.42
C THR A 25 -23.64 29.30 6.47
N ALA A 26 -22.96 30.29 7.08
CA ALA A 26 -21.52 30.25 7.28
C ALA A 26 -21.07 29.04 8.13
N ASP A 27 -21.79 28.73 9.21
CA ASP A 27 -21.53 27.55 10.04
C ASP A 27 -21.85 26.23 9.33
N ALA A 28 -22.90 26.20 8.50
CA ALA A 28 -23.22 25.02 7.68
C ALA A 28 -22.12 24.75 6.64
N LEU A 29 -21.66 25.79 5.93
CA LEU A 29 -20.59 25.70 4.95
C LEU A 29 -19.24 25.33 5.58
N THR A 30 -18.93 25.88 6.76
CA THR A 30 -17.69 25.55 7.48
C THR A 30 -17.70 24.08 7.91
N ARG A 31 -18.82 23.59 8.44
CA ARG A 31 -18.99 22.17 8.78
C ARG A 31 -18.95 21.26 7.56
N ASP A 32 -19.54 21.68 6.44
CA ASP A 32 -19.44 20.92 5.18
C ASP A 32 -17.99 20.86 4.71
N VAL A 33 -17.26 21.98 4.73
CA VAL A 33 -15.84 22.03 4.37
C VAL A 33 -14.99 21.17 5.30
N GLU A 34 -15.30 21.09 6.60
CA GLU A 34 -14.63 20.19 7.54
C GLU A 34 -14.97 18.71 7.30
N ALA A 35 -16.23 18.40 7.00
CA ALA A 35 -16.68 17.04 6.70
C ALA A 35 -16.15 16.54 5.34
N ASN A 36 -16.08 17.43 4.35
CA ASN A 36 -15.55 17.23 3.01
C ASN A 36 -14.07 17.60 2.90
N GLU A 37 -13.42 17.98 4.00
CA GLU A 37 -11.97 18.03 4.09
C GLU A 37 -11.51 16.59 3.98
N ARG A 38 -11.42 16.12 2.74
CA ARG A 38 -10.85 14.84 2.40
C ARG A 38 -9.55 14.80 3.19
N LYS A 39 -9.38 13.73 3.96
CA LYS A 39 -8.13 13.30 4.58
C LYS A 39 -7.06 13.16 3.48
N SER A 40 -6.66 14.27 2.88
CA SER A 40 -5.49 14.37 2.05
C SER A 40 -4.37 14.02 3.01
N LEU A 41 -3.65 12.95 2.67
CA LEU A 41 -2.47 12.54 3.41
C LEU A 41 -1.62 13.80 3.57
N SER A 42 -1.58 14.37 4.78
CA SER A 42 -0.82 15.59 4.99
C SER A 42 0.63 15.25 4.69
N PHE A 43 1.36 16.17 4.05
CA PHE A 43 2.77 15.96 3.76
C PHE A 43 3.54 15.51 5.02
N GLY A 44 3.17 16.07 6.18
CA GLY A 44 3.69 15.65 7.49
C GLY A 44 3.37 14.19 7.85
N SER A 45 2.17 13.70 7.55
CA SER A 45 1.82 12.28 7.76
C SER A 45 2.62 11.34 6.85
N ILE A 46 2.85 11.72 5.60
CA ILE A 46 3.68 10.95 4.65
C ILE A 46 5.12 10.93 5.15
N LEU A 47 5.66 12.08 5.54
CA LEU A 47 7.03 12.20 6.06
C LEU A 47 7.20 11.39 7.36
N ALA A 48 6.22 11.44 8.26
CA ALA A 48 6.22 10.64 9.48
C ALA A 48 6.17 9.13 9.18
N MET A 49 5.40 8.71 8.17
CA MET A 49 5.36 7.32 7.73
C MET A 49 6.70 6.88 7.13
N ILE A 50 7.33 7.70 6.29
CA ILE A 50 8.66 7.43 5.75
C ILE A 50 9.70 7.37 6.88
N ALA A 51 9.65 8.30 7.84
CA ALA A 51 10.56 8.31 8.98
C ALA A 51 10.39 7.04 9.84
N ALA A 52 9.16 6.62 10.11
CA ALA A 52 8.88 5.39 10.84
C ALA A 52 9.39 4.15 10.07
N LEU A 53 9.22 4.12 8.75
CA LEU A 53 9.71 3.06 7.88
C LEU A 53 11.25 3.00 7.86
N LEU A 54 11.92 4.14 7.71
CA LEU A 54 13.38 4.25 7.73
C LEU A 54 13.94 3.88 9.11
N PHE A 55 13.27 4.26 10.19
CA PHE A 55 13.65 3.86 11.53
C PHE A 55 13.52 2.35 11.72
N GLY A 56 12.41 1.74 11.26
CA GLY A 56 12.24 0.30 11.24
C GLY A 56 13.33 -0.40 10.44
N ALA A 57 13.65 0.10 9.24
CA ALA A 57 14.73 -0.41 8.41
C ALA A 57 16.10 -0.27 9.09
N ALA A 58 16.38 0.86 9.74
CA ALA A 58 17.62 1.09 10.49
C ALA A 58 17.76 0.10 11.65
N VAL A 59 16.68 -0.19 12.38
CA VAL A 59 16.67 -1.23 13.44
C VAL A 59 16.99 -2.60 12.85
N LEU A 60 16.38 -2.96 11.71
CA LEU A 60 16.66 -4.24 11.04
C LEU A 60 18.12 -4.33 10.58
N ILE A 61 18.65 -3.27 9.97
CA ILE A 61 20.05 -3.20 9.53
C ILE A 61 21.00 -3.27 10.73
N PHE A 62 20.71 -2.57 11.82
CA PHE A 62 21.52 -2.62 13.04
C PHE A 62 21.56 -4.02 13.64
N VAL A 63 20.42 -4.71 13.70
CA VAL A 63 20.35 -6.11 14.16
C VAL A 63 21.12 -7.03 13.21
N ALA A 64 20.99 -6.82 11.90
CA ALA A 64 21.73 -7.58 10.88
C ALA A 64 23.25 -7.32 10.92
N ALA A 65 23.69 -6.11 11.30
CA ALA A 65 25.10 -5.79 11.46
C ALA A 65 25.73 -6.45 12.70
N ASN A 66 24.96 -6.61 13.78
CA ASN A 66 25.42 -7.22 15.04
C ASN A 66 25.19 -8.73 15.10
N TRP A 67 24.88 -9.35 13.97
CA TRP A 67 24.28 -10.67 13.91
C TRP A 67 25.19 -11.79 14.42
N GLN A 68 26.50 -11.67 14.23
CA GLN A 68 27.49 -12.67 14.67
C GLN A 68 27.48 -12.90 16.19
N ALA A 69 27.11 -11.89 16.98
CA ALA A 69 27.09 -11.97 18.44
C ALA A 69 25.80 -12.58 19.02
N ILE A 70 24.73 -12.71 18.23
CA ILE A 70 23.40 -13.10 18.73
C ILE A 70 23.16 -14.59 18.44
N PRO A 71 22.61 -15.40 19.37
CA PRO A 71 22.21 -16.79 19.09
C PRO A 71 21.11 -16.90 18.02
N ARG A 72 21.11 -17.99 17.23
CA ARG A 72 20.16 -18.23 16.13
C ARG A 72 18.70 -18.04 16.54
N LEU A 73 18.28 -18.68 17.62
CA LEU A 73 16.90 -18.65 18.11
C LEU A 73 16.50 -17.24 18.59
N ALA A 74 17.43 -16.51 19.21
CA ALA A 74 17.18 -15.15 19.69
C ALA A 74 16.94 -14.16 18.55
N ARG A 75 17.65 -14.31 17.41
CA ARG A 75 17.40 -13.49 16.21
C ARG A 75 15.98 -13.68 15.71
N VAL A 76 15.56 -14.93 15.56
CA VAL A 76 14.22 -15.28 15.06
C VAL A 76 13.16 -14.76 16.03
N ALA A 77 13.32 -15.00 17.33
CA ALA A 77 12.41 -14.49 18.35
C ALA A 77 12.30 -12.95 18.33
N ALA A 78 13.40 -12.23 18.14
CA ALA A 78 13.40 -10.77 18.03
C ALA A 78 12.64 -10.28 16.79
N LEU A 79 12.83 -10.92 15.63
CA LEU A 79 12.09 -10.59 14.41
C LEU A 79 10.58 -10.78 14.62
N PHE A 80 10.17 -11.92 15.17
CA PHE A 80 8.76 -12.17 15.51
C PHE A 80 8.22 -11.16 16.53
N ALA A 81 9.01 -10.81 17.54
CA ALA A 81 8.61 -9.83 18.55
C ALA A 81 8.39 -8.44 17.95
N ILE A 82 9.25 -7.98 17.04
CA ILE A 82 9.11 -6.69 16.35
C ILE A 82 7.84 -6.67 15.49
N ILE A 83 7.60 -7.73 14.70
CA ILE A 83 6.41 -7.84 13.85
C ILE A 83 5.14 -7.86 14.73
N PHE A 84 5.15 -8.67 15.77
CA PHE A 84 4.03 -8.79 16.71
C PHE A 84 3.74 -7.47 17.42
N ALA A 85 4.77 -6.80 17.94
CA ALA A 85 4.64 -5.50 18.58
C ALA A 85 4.14 -4.42 17.61
N GLY A 86 4.56 -4.44 16.34
CA GLY A 86 4.07 -3.53 15.32
C GLY A 86 2.58 -3.73 15.02
N TYR A 87 2.13 -4.97 14.83
CA TYR A 87 0.70 -5.24 14.56
C TYR A 87 -0.19 -4.99 15.77
N VAL A 88 0.17 -5.51 16.94
CA VAL A 88 -0.62 -5.34 18.17
C VAL A 88 -0.55 -3.91 18.66
N GLY A 89 0.64 -3.29 18.67
CA GLY A 89 0.82 -1.89 19.03
C GLY A 89 0.02 -0.97 18.11
N GLY A 90 0.03 -1.24 16.80
CA GLY A 90 -0.79 -0.49 15.85
C GLY A 90 -2.30 -0.64 16.10
N ALA A 91 -2.75 -1.85 16.44
CA ALA A 91 -4.16 -2.10 16.80
C ALA A 91 -4.56 -1.35 18.08
N VAL A 92 -3.72 -1.37 19.11
CA VAL A 92 -3.96 -0.63 20.37
C VAL A 92 -3.99 0.88 20.12
N LEU A 93 -3.07 1.42 19.33
CA LEU A 93 -3.06 2.86 19.00
C LEU A 93 -4.31 3.27 18.22
N LYS A 94 -4.82 2.40 17.35
CA LYS A 94 -6.07 2.63 16.62
C LYS A 94 -7.29 2.66 17.55
N THR A 95 -7.28 1.90 18.65
CA THR A 95 -8.34 1.98 19.70
C THR A 95 -8.23 3.22 20.59
N ARG A 96 -7.07 3.88 20.64
CA ARG A 96 -6.81 5.08 21.44
C ARG A 96 -6.91 6.38 20.63
N ASP A 97 -7.72 6.37 19.57
CA ASP A 97 -7.94 7.52 18.67
C ASP A 97 -6.72 8.01 17.87
N HIS A 98 -5.58 7.31 17.96
CA HIS A 98 -4.38 7.61 17.19
C HIS A 98 -4.32 6.78 15.89
N ALA A 99 -5.39 6.84 15.09
CA ALA A 99 -5.57 6.00 13.90
C ALA A 99 -4.39 6.10 12.91
N ALA A 100 -3.86 7.30 12.66
CA ALA A 100 -2.76 7.50 11.71
C ALA A 100 -1.46 6.82 12.17
N MET A 101 -1.13 6.89 13.47
CA MET A 101 0.04 6.23 14.03
C MET A 101 -0.13 4.71 14.05
N GLY A 102 -1.35 4.23 14.31
CA GLY A 102 -1.66 2.80 14.23
C GLY A 102 -1.43 2.22 12.83
N GLU A 103 -1.89 2.91 11.80
CA GLU A 103 -1.66 2.53 10.40
C GLU A 103 -0.17 2.57 10.03
N ALA A 104 0.59 3.55 10.53
CA ALA A 104 2.03 3.62 10.32
C ALA A 104 2.77 2.43 10.97
N LEU A 105 2.39 2.04 12.19
CA LEU A 105 2.96 0.86 12.86
C LEU A 105 2.68 -0.42 12.09
N TRP A 106 1.50 -0.56 11.47
CA TRP A 106 1.17 -1.71 10.64
C TRP A 106 2.02 -1.77 9.36
N ILE A 107 2.31 -0.62 8.74
CA ILE A 107 3.23 -0.56 7.60
C ILE A 107 4.65 -0.96 8.02
N VAL A 108 5.11 -0.48 9.17
CA VAL A 108 6.40 -0.90 9.72
C VAL A 108 6.43 -2.40 10.01
N ALA A 109 5.35 -2.96 10.55
CA ALA A 109 5.25 -4.41 10.79
C ALA A 109 5.30 -5.22 9.48
N ALA A 110 4.59 -4.77 8.44
CA ALA A 110 4.62 -5.40 7.12
C ALA A 110 6.02 -5.31 6.48
N ALA A 111 6.73 -4.19 6.62
CA ALA A 111 8.10 -4.05 6.16
C ALA A 111 9.07 -4.93 6.96
N ALA A 112 8.91 -5.00 8.28
CA ALA A 112 9.68 -5.90 9.14
C ALA A 112 9.47 -7.37 8.79
N PHE A 113 8.26 -7.76 8.38
CA PHE A 113 7.98 -9.09 7.88
C PHE A 113 8.76 -9.40 6.60
N GLY A 114 8.73 -8.53 5.60
CA GLY A 114 9.54 -8.68 4.37
C GLY A 114 11.05 -8.74 4.65
N GLY A 115 11.55 -7.83 5.49
CA GLY A 115 12.95 -7.82 5.92
C GLY A 115 13.33 -9.12 6.66
N SER A 116 12.44 -9.65 7.49
CA SER A 116 12.66 -10.92 8.20
C SER A 116 12.79 -12.10 7.24
N ILE A 117 12.00 -12.14 6.16
CA ILE A 117 12.12 -13.19 5.12
C ILE A 117 13.51 -13.13 4.48
N ALA A 118 13.97 -11.94 4.09
CA ALA A 118 15.30 -11.76 3.48
C ALA A 118 16.42 -12.18 4.45
N LEU A 119 16.34 -11.77 5.71
CA LEU A 119 17.31 -12.14 6.75
C LEU A 119 17.33 -13.66 6.98
N ILE A 120 16.18 -14.30 7.12
CA ILE A 120 16.11 -15.76 7.29
C ILE A 120 16.69 -16.47 6.06
N GLY A 121 16.40 -15.99 4.85
CA GLY A 121 16.96 -16.49 3.61
C GLY A 121 18.49 -16.46 3.60
N GLN A 122 19.08 -15.33 3.97
CA GLN A 122 20.53 -15.18 4.10
C GLN A 122 21.11 -16.10 5.19
N MET A 123 20.46 -16.21 6.35
CA MET A 123 20.95 -17.01 7.48
C MET A 123 21.01 -18.51 7.18
N TYR A 124 20.03 -19.04 6.46
CA TYR A 124 19.95 -20.45 6.10
C TYR A 124 20.53 -20.76 4.71
N HIS A 125 21.15 -19.78 4.05
CA HIS A 125 21.66 -19.91 2.67
C HIS A 125 20.60 -20.52 1.73
N LEU A 126 19.34 -20.09 1.88
CA LEU A 126 18.28 -20.55 1.00
C LEU A 126 18.56 -20.02 -0.40
N SER A 127 18.89 -20.92 -1.33
CA SER A 127 19.07 -20.60 -2.77
C SER A 127 17.73 -20.34 -3.48
N GLY A 128 16.73 -19.83 -2.75
CA GLY A 128 15.38 -19.62 -3.24
C GLY A 128 15.29 -18.41 -4.16
N ASP A 129 14.37 -18.48 -5.13
CA ASP A 129 14.04 -17.38 -6.03
C ASP A 129 13.56 -16.15 -5.22
N GLU A 130 14.17 -15.00 -5.42
CA GLU A 130 13.78 -13.73 -4.79
C GLU A 130 12.29 -13.43 -5.04
N ALA A 131 11.77 -13.85 -6.19
CA ALA A 131 10.37 -13.70 -6.52
C ALA A 131 9.44 -14.49 -5.57
N SER A 132 9.86 -15.66 -5.09
CA SER A 132 9.09 -16.46 -4.13
C SER A 132 9.01 -15.79 -2.75
N ALA A 133 10.05 -15.05 -2.35
CA ALA A 133 10.06 -14.25 -1.14
C ALA A 133 9.07 -13.08 -1.24
N LEU A 134 9.02 -12.41 -2.39
CA LEU A 134 8.05 -11.33 -2.65
C LEU A 134 6.60 -11.84 -2.64
N ILE A 135 6.31 -13.03 -3.19
CA ILE A 135 4.97 -13.63 -3.10
C ILE A 135 4.57 -13.86 -1.64
N THR A 136 5.48 -14.45 -0.85
CA THR A 136 5.23 -14.73 0.58
C THR A 136 5.01 -13.43 1.37
N TRP A 137 5.83 -12.42 1.09
CA TRP A 137 5.71 -11.10 1.70
C TRP A 137 4.38 -10.41 1.33
N GLY A 138 4.03 -10.43 0.05
CA GLY A 138 2.78 -9.88 -0.47
C GLY A 138 1.56 -10.57 0.12
N ALA A 139 1.57 -11.90 0.20
CA ALA A 139 0.49 -12.69 0.78
C ALA A 139 0.27 -12.37 2.27
N GLY A 140 1.34 -12.31 3.07
CA GLY A 140 1.24 -11.94 4.48
C GLY A 140 0.74 -10.50 4.68
N THR A 141 1.20 -9.57 3.83
CA THR A 141 0.76 -8.17 3.86
C THR A 141 -0.71 -8.03 3.45
N ALA A 142 -1.16 -8.77 2.44
CA ALA A 142 -2.55 -8.82 1.99
C ALA A 142 -3.47 -9.40 3.07
N LEU A 143 -3.05 -10.49 3.72
CA LEU A 143 -3.78 -11.08 4.85
C LEU A 143 -3.94 -10.07 6.00
N ALA A 144 -2.86 -9.37 6.36
CA ALA A 144 -2.91 -8.32 7.36
C ALA A 144 -3.83 -7.17 6.93
N ALA A 145 -3.82 -6.77 5.65
CA ALA A 145 -4.70 -5.74 5.11
C ALA A 145 -6.19 -6.12 5.26
N VAL A 146 -6.53 -7.38 5.00
CA VAL A 146 -7.90 -7.91 5.16
C VAL A 146 -8.31 -7.95 6.62
N ALA A 147 -7.47 -8.53 7.49
CA ALA A 147 -7.75 -8.69 8.91
C ALA A 147 -7.91 -7.35 9.64
N LEU A 148 -7.07 -6.37 9.29
CA LEU A 148 -7.02 -5.06 9.95
C LEU A 148 -7.83 -3.97 9.22
N ARG A 149 -8.40 -4.31 8.06
CA ARG A 149 -9.17 -3.41 7.17
C ARG A 149 -8.43 -2.09 6.94
N SER A 150 -7.16 -2.20 6.56
CA SER A 150 -6.23 -1.07 6.43
C SER A 150 -6.05 -0.66 4.97
N ASN A 151 -6.27 0.62 4.68
CA ASN A 151 -6.02 1.20 3.35
C ASN A 151 -4.53 1.21 2.99
N PRO A 152 -3.63 1.72 3.85
CA PRO A 152 -2.19 1.69 3.59
C PRO A 152 -1.64 0.28 3.38
N LEU A 153 -2.06 -0.71 4.17
CA LEU A 153 -1.60 -2.10 3.97
C LEU A 153 -2.06 -2.68 2.64
N THR A 154 -3.27 -2.34 2.19
CA THR A 154 -3.75 -2.76 0.85
C THR A 154 -2.86 -2.16 -0.24
N VAL A 155 -2.53 -0.87 -0.14
CA VAL A 155 -1.62 -0.20 -1.09
C VAL A 155 -0.22 -0.83 -1.05
N ALA A 156 0.29 -1.14 0.14
CA ALA A 156 1.58 -1.81 0.30
C ALA A 156 1.58 -3.21 -0.34
N ALA A 157 0.52 -3.99 -0.16
CA ALA A 157 0.38 -5.31 -0.79
C ALA A 157 0.38 -5.22 -2.33
N VAL A 158 -0.27 -4.20 -2.90
CA VAL A 158 -0.22 -3.91 -4.35
C VAL A 158 1.20 -3.53 -4.78
N GLY A 159 1.87 -2.63 -4.06
CA GLY A 159 3.25 -2.26 -4.37
C GLY A 159 4.23 -3.44 -4.31
N ILE A 160 4.03 -4.40 -3.40
CA ILE A 160 4.83 -5.63 -3.34
C ILE A 160 4.53 -6.53 -4.56
N ALA A 161 3.27 -6.64 -4.98
CA ALA A 161 2.89 -7.37 -6.20
C ALA A 161 3.49 -6.73 -7.46
N ASP A 162 3.55 -5.39 -7.51
CA ASP A 162 4.19 -4.65 -8.59
C ASP A 162 5.70 -4.87 -8.62
N ALA A 163 6.35 -4.91 -7.45
CA ALA A 163 7.76 -5.24 -7.34
C ALA A 163 8.06 -6.66 -7.84
N TRP A 164 7.17 -7.62 -7.54
CA TRP A 164 7.26 -8.98 -8.07
C TRP A 164 7.12 -9.03 -9.60
N LEU A 165 6.13 -8.30 -10.14
CA LEU A 165 5.92 -8.18 -11.59
C LEU A 165 7.14 -7.55 -12.26
N PHE A 166 7.69 -6.49 -11.68
CA PHE A 166 8.88 -5.82 -12.19
C PHE A 166 10.09 -6.74 -12.19
N LEU A 167 10.32 -7.47 -11.10
CA LEU A 167 11.43 -8.43 -11.01
C LEU A 167 11.34 -9.50 -12.11
N LYS A 168 10.18 -10.15 -12.26
CA LYS A 168 9.95 -11.16 -13.32
C LYS A 168 9.94 -10.54 -14.72
N GLY A 169 9.43 -9.33 -14.87
CA GLY A 169 9.39 -8.58 -16.12
C GLY A 169 10.73 -8.01 -16.56
N PHE A 170 11.72 -7.88 -15.68
CA PHE A 170 13.11 -7.53 -16.02
C PHE A 170 13.99 -8.75 -16.24
N ASP A 171 13.76 -9.84 -15.49
CA ASP A 171 14.30 -11.17 -15.80
C ASP A 171 13.80 -11.74 -17.14
N TYR A 172 12.87 -11.03 -17.79
CA TYR A 172 12.35 -11.23 -19.14
C TYR A 172 13.42 -11.38 -20.22
N PHE A 173 14.58 -10.73 -20.09
CA PHE A 173 15.68 -10.91 -21.04
C PHE A 173 16.36 -12.30 -20.94
N SER A 174 16.00 -13.11 -19.94
CA SER A 174 16.68 -14.36 -19.58
C SER A 174 15.94 -15.66 -19.92
N ARG A 175 14.81 -15.62 -20.66
CA ARG A 175 13.94 -16.79 -21.00
C ARG A 175 13.12 -17.39 -19.85
N ALA A 176 12.61 -16.56 -18.94
CA ALA A 176 11.60 -17.00 -17.96
C ALA A 176 10.18 -16.99 -18.55
N GLU A 177 9.31 -17.90 -18.08
CA GLU A 177 7.88 -17.92 -18.44
C GLU A 177 7.18 -16.60 -18.06
N PHE A 178 6.23 -16.14 -18.89
CA PHE A 178 5.53 -14.89 -18.64
C PHE A 178 4.75 -14.93 -17.30
N PRO A 179 4.76 -13.84 -16.49
CA PRO A 179 4.25 -13.85 -15.13
C PRO A 179 2.71 -13.80 -15.03
N HIS A 180 2.01 -14.82 -15.55
CA HIS A 180 0.54 -14.92 -15.54
C HIS A 180 -0.07 -14.90 -14.13
N LEU A 181 0.69 -15.31 -13.10
CA LEU A 181 0.28 -15.23 -11.69
C LEU A 181 -0.09 -13.81 -11.25
N PHE A 182 0.47 -12.78 -11.91
CA PHE A 182 0.13 -11.39 -11.62
C PHE A 182 -1.37 -11.12 -11.78
N VAL A 183 -2.03 -11.72 -12.77
CA VAL A 183 -3.47 -11.51 -13.01
C VAL A 183 -4.31 -12.04 -11.84
N VAL A 184 -3.91 -13.17 -11.27
CA VAL A 184 -4.55 -13.75 -10.08
C VAL A 184 -4.32 -12.84 -8.88
N MET A 185 -3.09 -12.38 -8.67
CA MET A 185 -2.75 -11.45 -7.58
C MET A 185 -3.54 -10.14 -7.70
N ALA A 186 -3.58 -9.53 -8.88
CA ALA A 186 -4.32 -8.31 -9.15
C ALA A 186 -5.83 -8.49 -8.89
N SER A 187 -6.41 -9.62 -9.30
CA SER A 187 -7.82 -9.93 -9.06
C SER A 187 -8.14 -10.04 -7.57
N VAL A 188 -7.31 -10.76 -6.82
CA VAL A 188 -7.45 -10.91 -5.36
C VAL A 188 -7.28 -9.55 -4.66
N LEU A 189 -6.24 -8.78 -5.01
CA LEU A 189 -5.99 -7.47 -4.41
C LEU A 189 -7.10 -6.46 -4.77
N PHE A 190 -7.69 -6.58 -5.96
CA PHE A 190 -8.84 -5.77 -6.36
C PHE A 190 -10.05 -6.07 -5.48
N ALA A 191 -10.35 -7.35 -5.20
CA ALA A 191 -11.40 -7.73 -4.25
C ALA A 191 -11.11 -7.19 -2.83
N ILE A 192 -9.86 -7.31 -2.35
CA ILE A 192 -9.43 -6.78 -1.06
C ILE A 192 -9.60 -5.26 -0.99
N SER A 193 -9.41 -4.55 -2.10
CA SER A 193 -9.59 -3.09 -2.16
C SER A 193 -11.04 -2.65 -1.91
N PHE A 194 -12.03 -3.47 -2.24
CA PHE A 194 -13.44 -3.21 -1.87
C PHE A 194 -13.68 -3.43 -0.39
N TRP A 195 -13.04 -4.44 0.20
CA TRP A 195 -13.13 -4.74 1.62
C TRP A 195 -12.50 -3.64 2.49
N SER A 196 -11.33 -3.13 2.10
CA SER A 196 -10.67 -2.01 2.78
C SER A 196 -11.28 -0.65 2.45
N ARG A 197 -12.05 -0.54 1.35
CA ARG A 197 -12.55 0.73 0.77
C ARG A 197 -11.42 1.67 0.31
N SER A 198 -10.29 1.11 -0.11
CA SER A 198 -9.13 1.87 -0.56
C SER A 198 -9.24 2.30 -2.03
N GLN A 199 -9.60 3.56 -2.29
CA GLN A 199 -9.62 4.11 -3.66
C GLN A 199 -8.21 4.19 -4.27
N ALA A 200 -7.21 4.53 -3.46
CA ALA A 200 -5.82 4.60 -3.92
C ALA A 200 -5.30 3.24 -4.41
N ALA A 201 -5.64 2.14 -3.71
CA ALA A 201 -5.26 0.80 -4.13
C ALA A 201 -5.90 0.42 -5.47
N ARG A 202 -7.16 0.80 -5.71
CA ARG A 202 -7.84 0.53 -7.00
C ARG A 202 -7.15 1.22 -8.16
N HIS A 203 -6.84 2.51 -8.02
CA HIS A 203 -6.11 3.24 -9.05
C HIS A 203 -4.74 2.63 -9.31
N LEU A 204 -4.02 2.25 -8.25
CA LEU A 204 -2.72 1.61 -8.39
C LEU A 204 -2.85 0.27 -9.13
N ILE A 205 -3.79 -0.60 -8.74
CA ILE A 205 -4.03 -1.89 -9.41
C ILE A 205 -4.35 -1.70 -10.90
N ILE A 206 -5.19 -0.71 -11.24
CA ILE A 206 -5.50 -0.42 -12.65
C ILE A 206 -4.23 -0.01 -13.41
N LEU A 207 -3.40 0.86 -12.84
CA LEU A 207 -2.12 1.25 -13.45
C LEU A 207 -1.19 0.04 -13.61
N SER A 208 -1.13 -0.84 -12.62
CA SER A 208 -0.31 -2.06 -12.67
C SER A 208 -0.81 -3.06 -13.70
N VAL A 209 -2.12 -3.19 -13.89
CA VAL A 209 -2.73 -4.01 -14.96
C VAL A 209 -2.42 -3.41 -16.33
N ILE A 210 -2.49 -2.09 -16.49
CA ILE A 210 -2.08 -1.41 -17.75
C ILE A 210 -0.60 -1.71 -18.02
N PHE A 211 0.27 -1.58 -17.03
CA PHE A 211 1.68 -1.90 -17.16
C PHE A 211 1.92 -3.37 -17.54
N TYR A 212 1.24 -4.31 -16.89
CA TYR A 212 1.27 -5.74 -17.25
C TYR A 212 0.84 -5.98 -18.70
N LEU A 213 -0.22 -5.30 -19.16
CA LEU A 213 -0.70 -5.42 -20.54
C LEU A 213 0.29 -4.85 -21.56
N VAL A 214 1.02 -3.78 -21.21
CA VAL A 214 2.10 -3.24 -22.04
C VAL A 214 3.24 -4.26 -22.15
N LEU A 215 3.64 -4.91 -21.04
CA LEU A 215 4.64 -5.98 -21.06
C LEU A 215 4.19 -7.17 -21.94
N LEU A 216 2.92 -7.55 -21.85
CA LEU A 216 2.33 -8.63 -22.65
C LEU A 216 2.27 -8.26 -24.16
N PHE A 217 2.00 -6.99 -24.47
CA PHE A 217 2.05 -6.45 -25.84
C PHE A 217 3.44 -6.50 -26.45
N THR A 218 4.47 -6.24 -25.65
CA THR A 218 5.86 -6.33 -26.13
C THR A 218 6.33 -7.77 -26.38
N GLU A 219 5.62 -8.78 -25.88
CA GLU A 219 6.00 -10.19 -26.02
C GLU A 219 5.27 -10.92 -27.17
N TYR A 220 3.97 -10.71 -27.32
CA TYR A 220 3.14 -11.45 -28.30
C TYR A 220 2.71 -10.57 -29.49
N GLU A 221 2.72 -11.13 -30.71
CA GLU A 221 2.27 -10.42 -31.91
C GLU A 221 0.85 -9.84 -31.77
N THR A 222 0.64 -8.70 -32.43
CA THR A 222 -0.41 -7.70 -32.25
C THR A 222 -1.85 -8.24 -32.09
N LEU A 223 -2.18 -9.39 -32.67
CA LEU A 223 -3.54 -9.95 -32.66
C LEU A 223 -3.90 -10.70 -31.36
N GLN A 224 -2.94 -11.40 -30.75
CA GLN A 224 -3.18 -12.20 -29.54
C GLN A 224 -3.30 -11.34 -28.28
N VAL A 225 -2.78 -10.10 -28.33
CA VAL A 225 -2.82 -9.14 -27.22
C VAL A 225 -4.00 -8.18 -27.33
N ALA A 226 -4.38 -7.78 -28.55
CA ALA A 226 -5.49 -6.85 -28.77
C ALA A 226 -6.82 -7.37 -28.21
N VAL A 227 -7.10 -8.67 -28.36
CA VAL A 227 -8.35 -9.28 -27.88
C VAL A 227 -8.49 -9.24 -26.35
N PRO A 228 -7.52 -9.75 -25.55
CA PRO A 228 -7.60 -9.64 -24.09
C PRO A 228 -7.54 -8.19 -23.60
N LEU A 229 -6.83 -7.28 -24.27
CA LEU A 229 -6.82 -5.85 -23.94
C LEU A 229 -8.23 -5.24 -24.04
N VAL A 230 -8.95 -5.55 -25.11
CA VAL A 230 -10.35 -5.11 -25.32
C VAL A 230 -11.25 -5.72 -24.25
N VAL A 231 -11.12 -7.01 -23.95
CA VAL A 231 -11.93 -7.68 -22.93
C VAL A 231 -11.69 -7.09 -21.54
N VAL A 232 -10.43 -6.88 -21.14
CA VAL A 232 -10.08 -6.26 -19.85
C VAL A 232 -10.58 -4.83 -19.79
N SER A 233 -10.44 -4.05 -20.87
CA SER A 233 -10.95 -2.67 -20.93
C SER A 233 -12.48 -2.63 -20.76
N VAL A 234 -13.20 -3.55 -21.40
CA VAL A 234 -14.66 -3.69 -21.27
C VAL A 234 -15.07 -4.11 -19.86
N LEU A 235 -14.35 -5.06 -19.25
CA LEU A 235 -14.62 -5.50 -17.87
C LEU A 235 -14.34 -4.40 -16.84
N LEU A 236 -13.22 -3.67 -16.99
CA LEU A 236 -12.88 -2.54 -16.12
C LEU A 236 -13.88 -1.40 -16.27
N PHE A 237 -14.29 -1.08 -17.50
CA PHE A 237 -15.33 -0.08 -17.77
C PHE A 237 -16.67 -0.48 -17.16
N SER A 238 -17.07 -1.74 -17.29
CA SER A 238 -18.29 -2.27 -16.68
C SER A 238 -18.23 -2.20 -15.15
N ALA A 239 -17.12 -2.65 -14.55
CA ALA A 239 -16.91 -2.60 -13.11
C ALA A 239 -16.91 -1.16 -12.58
N ALA A 240 -16.36 -0.20 -13.34
CA ALA A 240 -16.38 1.22 -12.99
C ALA A 240 -17.80 1.82 -13.03
N ILE A 241 -18.64 1.39 -13.97
CA ILE A 241 -20.05 1.80 -14.04
C ILE A 241 -20.85 1.26 -12.85
N PHE A 242 -20.62 0.02 -12.45
CA PHE A 242 -21.33 -0.58 -11.30
C PHE A 242 -20.79 -0.13 -9.93
N ALA A 243 -19.63 0.52 -9.89
CA ALA A 243 -19.03 1.07 -8.68
C ALA A 243 -19.34 2.56 -8.44
N ALA A 244 -20.03 3.23 -9.37
CA ALA A 244 -20.55 4.60 -9.26
C ALA A 244 -21.98 4.60 -8.69
#